data_AF-A0A2J8WSA5-F1
#
_entry.id   AF-A0A2J8WSA5-F1
#
_cell.length_a   1.000
_cell.length_b   1.000
_cell.length_c   1.000
_cell.angle_alpha   90.00
_cell.angle_beta   90.00
_cell.angle_gamma   90.00
#
_symmetry.space_group_name_H-M   'P 1'
#
loop_
_entity.id
_entity.type
_entity.pdbx_description
1 polymer ?
#
loop_
_entity_poly.entity_id
_entity_poly.type
_entity_poly.pdbx_seq_one_letter_code
_entity_poly.pdbx_strand_id
1 'polypeptide(L)'
;AAALAWKNPISSWFTAMLHCFGGGILSCLLLAEPPLKFLANHTNILLASSIWYITFFCPRDLVSQGYSYLPVQLLASGMKEVTRTWKIVGGVTHANSYYKNGWIVMIAIGWARGAGGTIITNFERLLKGDWKPEGDEWLKMSYPAKVTLLGSVIFTFQHTQHLAISKHNLMFLYTIFIVATK
;
A
#
# COMPACT_ATOMS: atom_id res chain seq x y z
N ALA A 1 -15.12 2.11 -13.43
CA ALA A 1 -15.02 2.65 -12.05
C ALA A 1 -16.07 3.73 -11.77
N ALA A 2 -16.12 4.83 -12.53
CA ALA A 2 -17.11 5.90 -12.33
C ALA A 2 -18.57 5.41 -12.35
N ALA A 3 -18.98 4.65 -13.38
CA ALA A 3 -20.34 4.08 -13.42
C ALA A 3 -20.70 3.21 -12.20
N LEU A 4 -19.72 2.49 -11.62
CA LEU A 4 -19.93 1.71 -10.40
C LEU A 4 -20.09 2.62 -9.17
N ALA A 5 -19.33 3.70 -9.08
CA ALA A 5 -19.44 4.69 -8.00
C ALA A 5 -20.80 5.37 -8.00
N TRP A 6 -21.34 5.71 -9.16
CA TRP A 6 -22.67 6.31 -9.30
C TRP A 6 -23.80 5.31 -9.00
N LYS A 7 -23.66 4.04 -9.43
CA LYS A 7 -24.68 3.01 -9.18
C LYS A 7 -24.67 2.46 -7.76
N ASN A 8 -23.48 2.29 -7.17
CA ASN A 8 -23.25 1.68 -5.87
C ASN A 8 -22.15 2.45 -5.09
N PRO A 9 -22.45 3.64 -4.54
CA PRO A 9 -21.45 4.52 -3.94
C PRO A 9 -20.77 3.88 -2.73
N ILE A 10 -21.50 3.17 -1.88
CA ILE A 10 -20.94 2.49 -0.70
C ILE A 10 -19.93 1.41 -1.10
N SER A 11 -20.26 0.62 -2.13
CA SER A 11 -19.36 -0.43 -2.64
C SER A 11 -18.08 0.18 -3.23
N SER A 12 -18.21 1.29 -3.97
CA SER A 12 -17.05 2.01 -4.51
C SER A 12 -16.18 2.64 -3.43
N TRP A 13 -16.80 3.27 -2.42
CA TRP A 13 -16.10 3.83 -1.26
C TRP A 13 -15.31 2.74 -0.53
N PHE A 14 -15.95 1.60 -0.28
CA PHE A 14 -15.30 0.46 0.38
C PHE A 14 -14.09 -0.04 -0.42
N THR A 15 -14.21 -0.20 -1.73
CA THR A 15 -13.08 -0.55 -2.61
C THR A 15 -11.94 0.48 -2.49
N ALA A 16 -12.27 1.78 -2.45
CA ALA A 16 -11.27 2.84 -2.28
C ALA A 16 -10.55 2.73 -0.93
N MET A 17 -11.27 2.46 0.16
CA MET A 17 -10.68 2.23 1.47
C MET A 17 -9.72 1.02 1.46
N LEU A 18 -10.09 -0.08 0.80
CA LEU A 18 -9.22 -1.24 0.65
C LEU A 18 -7.95 -0.93 -0.17
N HIS A 19 -8.03 -0.09 -1.20
CA HIS A 19 -6.84 0.38 -1.92
C HIS A 19 -5.92 1.25 -1.06
N CYS A 20 -6.47 2.14 -0.23
CA CYS A 20 -5.70 3.04 0.63
C CYS A 20 -5.05 2.33 1.82
N PHE A 21 -5.81 1.44 2.47
CA PHE A 21 -5.48 0.84 3.76
C PHE A 21 -5.16 -0.65 3.69
N GLY A 22 -5.27 -1.30 2.53
CA GLY A 22 -5.12 -2.76 2.40
C GLY A 22 -3.79 -3.31 2.90
N GLY A 23 -2.68 -2.57 2.74
CA GLY A 23 -1.40 -2.98 3.34
C GLY A 23 -1.43 -3.00 4.87
N GLY A 24 -2.14 -2.06 5.50
CA GLY A 24 -2.38 -2.03 6.94
C GLY A 24 -3.27 -3.19 7.39
N ILE A 25 -4.39 -3.42 6.69
CA ILE A 25 -5.33 -4.52 6.94
C ILE A 25 -4.61 -5.86 6.88
N LEU A 26 -3.86 -6.12 5.81
CA LEU A 26 -3.11 -7.38 5.66
C LEU A 26 -2.08 -7.55 6.78
N SER A 27 -1.36 -6.49 7.15
CA SER A 27 -0.41 -6.56 8.27
C SER A 27 -1.08 -6.83 9.61
N CYS A 28 -2.28 -6.31 9.85
CA CYS A 28 -3.04 -6.59 11.06
C CYS A 28 -3.49 -8.05 11.09
N LEU A 29 -4.02 -8.56 9.98
CA LEU A 29 -4.41 -9.97 9.86
C LEU A 29 -3.23 -10.92 10.15
N LEU A 30 -2.05 -10.65 9.58
CA LEU A 30 -0.85 -11.47 9.80
C LEU A 30 -0.33 -11.41 11.24
N LEU A 31 -0.57 -10.33 11.98
CA LEU A 31 -0.20 -10.17 13.38
C LEU A 31 -1.34 -10.51 14.36
N ALA A 32 -2.47 -11.02 13.86
CA ALA A 32 -3.69 -11.24 14.64
C ALA A 32 -4.20 -9.98 15.39
N GLU A 33 -3.91 -8.80 14.86
CA GLU A 33 -4.50 -7.54 15.31
C GLU A 33 -5.87 -7.30 14.65
N PRO A 34 -6.75 -6.47 15.25
CA PRO A 34 -8.03 -6.13 14.64
C PRO A 34 -7.84 -5.53 13.23
N PRO A 35 -8.34 -6.16 12.15
CA PRO A 35 -8.13 -5.67 10.77
C PRO A 35 -8.79 -4.31 10.52
N LEU A 36 -9.80 -3.97 11.32
CA LEU A 36 -10.51 -2.69 11.30
C LEU A 36 -9.81 -1.59 12.11
N LYS A 37 -8.59 -1.80 12.61
CA LYS A 37 -7.82 -0.80 13.39
C LYS A 37 -7.62 0.51 12.63
N PHE A 38 -7.58 0.48 11.30
CA PHE A 38 -7.51 1.71 10.48
C PHE A 38 -8.73 2.63 10.69
N LEU A 39 -9.88 2.09 11.09
CA LEU A 39 -11.10 2.86 11.34
C LEU A 39 -11.01 3.78 12.55
N ALA A 40 -10.05 3.54 13.45
CA ALA A 40 -9.82 4.40 14.61
C ALA A 40 -9.16 5.74 14.22
N ASN A 41 -8.50 5.83 13.05
CA ASN A 41 -7.90 7.07 12.60
C ASN A 41 -8.86 7.86 11.71
N HIS A 42 -9.76 8.62 12.35
CA HIS A 42 -10.78 9.41 11.67
C HIS A 42 -10.20 10.39 10.64
N THR A 43 -9.05 11.01 10.93
CA THR A 43 -8.38 11.95 10.02
C THR A 43 -8.02 11.29 8.69
N ASN A 44 -7.40 10.10 8.75
CA ASN A 44 -7.00 9.37 7.54
C ASN A 44 -8.20 8.88 6.74
N ILE A 45 -9.26 8.42 7.42
CA ILE A 45 -10.50 7.98 6.76
C ILE A 45 -11.18 9.15 6.08
N LEU A 46 -11.31 10.29 6.76
CA LEU A 46 -11.92 11.49 6.20
C LEU A 46 -11.12 11.95 4.98
N LEU A 47 -9.80 12.03 5.07
CA LEU A 47 -8.95 12.39 3.94
C LEU A 47 -9.13 11.45 2.75
N ALA A 48 -9.06 10.13 2.97
CA ALA A 48 -9.25 9.14 1.91
C ALA A 48 -10.66 9.21 1.30
N SER A 49 -11.68 9.44 2.14
CA SER A 49 -13.07 9.57 1.71
C SER A 49 -13.30 10.85 0.91
N SER A 50 -12.68 11.96 1.31
CA SER A 50 -12.72 13.23 0.57
C SER A 50 -12.07 13.09 -0.79
N ILE A 51 -10.90 12.45 -0.86
CA ILE A 51 -10.22 12.18 -2.15
C ILE A 51 -11.13 11.32 -3.03
N TRP A 52 -11.67 10.20 -2.51
CA TRP A 52 -12.61 9.35 -3.24
C TRP A 52 -13.81 10.14 -3.77
N TYR A 53 -14.45 10.95 -2.92
CA TYR A 53 -15.65 11.70 -3.28
C TYR A 53 -15.35 12.71 -4.40
N ILE A 54 -14.28 13.49 -4.24
CA ILE A 54 -13.89 14.50 -5.23
C ILE A 54 -13.45 13.83 -6.54
N THR A 55 -12.79 12.67 -6.50
CA THR A 55 -12.40 11.96 -7.74
C THR A 55 -13.59 11.44 -8.53
N PHE A 56 -14.68 10.99 -7.89
CA PHE A 56 -15.81 10.36 -8.60
C PHE A 56 -17.03 11.26 -8.82
N PHE A 57 -17.22 12.29 -7.98
CA PHE A 57 -18.43 13.11 -7.95
C PHE A 57 -18.17 14.61 -8.16
N CYS A 58 -16.92 15.04 -8.44
CA CYS A 58 -16.64 16.44 -8.74
C CYS A 58 -17.31 16.87 -10.06
N PRO A 59 -18.04 18.01 -10.07
CA PRO A 59 -18.70 18.50 -11.28
C PRO A 59 -17.67 18.79 -12.37
N ARG A 60 -17.99 18.39 -13.61
CA ARG A 60 -17.12 18.48 -14.80
C ARG A 60 -15.82 17.67 -14.72
N ASP A 61 -15.70 16.75 -13.77
CA ASP A 61 -14.55 15.84 -13.62
C ASP A 61 -13.19 16.56 -13.51
N LEU A 62 -13.18 17.77 -12.95
CA LEU A 62 -12.01 18.67 -12.93
C LEU A 62 -10.79 18.05 -12.25
N VAL A 63 -11.00 17.27 -11.18
CA VAL A 63 -9.90 16.65 -10.43
C VAL A 63 -9.33 15.43 -11.15
N SER A 64 -10.18 14.63 -11.79
CA SER A 64 -9.74 13.54 -12.66
C SER A 64 -8.96 14.09 -13.86
N GLN A 65 -9.44 15.17 -14.48
CA GLN A 65 -8.76 15.87 -15.56
C GLN A 65 -7.42 16.48 -15.08
N GLY A 66 -7.40 17.11 -13.90
CA GLY A 66 -6.17 17.60 -13.29
C GLY A 66 -5.14 16.48 -13.03
N TYR A 67 -5.61 15.32 -12.59
CA TYR A 67 -4.77 14.13 -12.43
C TYR A 67 -4.38 13.49 -13.76
N SER A 68 -5.02 13.83 -14.88
CA SER A 68 -4.63 13.30 -16.19
C SER A 68 -3.33 13.92 -16.72
N TYR A 69 -2.92 15.10 -16.22
CA TYR A 69 -1.68 15.75 -16.60
C TYR A 69 -0.46 14.97 -16.09
N LEU A 70 0.46 14.65 -17.01
CA LEU A 70 1.66 13.86 -16.73
C LEU A 70 2.51 14.39 -15.55
N PRO A 71 2.78 15.70 -15.40
CA PRO A 71 3.54 16.20 -14.25
C PRO A 71 2.86 15.91 -12.90
N VAL A 72 1.53 16.00 -12.86
CA VAL A 72 0.74 15.72 -11.65
C VAL A 72 0.77 14.23 -11.33
N GLN A 73 0.67 13.37 -12.35
CA GLN A 73 0.78 11.92 -12.18
C GLN A 73 2.16 11.51 -11.66
N LEU A 74 3.23 12.08 -12.21
CA LEU A 74 4.60 11.79 -11.78
C LEU A 74 4.83 12.22 -10.33
N LEU A 75 4.37 13.40 -9.94
CA LEU A 75 4.47 13.87 -8.55
C LEU A 75 3.67 12.97 -7.59
N ALA A 76 2.42 12.67 -7.92
CA ALA A 76 1.57 11.82 -7.09
C ALA A 76 2.10 10.38 -6.99
N SER A 77 2.59 9.84 -8.12
CA SER A 77 3.18 8.50 -8.17
C SER A 77 4.48 8.43 -7.36
N GLY A 78 5.31 9.48 -7.40
CA GLY A 78 6.52 9.62 -6.58
C GLY A 78 6.21 9.72 -5.09
N MET A 79 5.27 10.59 -4.69
CA MET A 79 4.85 10.70 -3.28
C MET A 79 4.27 9.38 -2.72
N LYS A 80 3.57 8.61 -3.57
CA LYS A 80 3.10 7.27 -3.22
C LYS A 80 4.25 6.32 -2.89
N GLU A 81 5.37 6.42 -3.61
CA GLU A 81 6.57 5.61 -3.35
C GLU A 81 7.28 6.03 -2.05
N VAL A 82 7.38 7.34 -1.79
CA VAL A 82 7.88 7.84 -0.49
C VAL A 82 7.08 7.22 0.65
N THR A 83 5.75 7.27 0.56
CA THR A 83 4.85 6.70 1.57
C THR A 83 5.02 5.18 1.70
N ARG A 84 5.33 4.47 0.60
CA ARG A 84 5.60 3.02 0.60
C ARG A 84 6.84 2.69 1.43
N THR A 85 7.94 3.45 1.29
CA THR A 85 9.13 3.25 2.13
C THR A 85 8.79 3.36 3.61
N TRP A 86 8.06 4.41 4.01
CA TRP A 86 7.61 4.60 5.40
C TRP A 86 6.73 3.45 5.89
N LYS A 87 5.82 2.94 5.04
CA LYS A 87 4.97 1.79 5.37
C LYS A 87 5.78 0.51 5.60
N ILE A 88 6.77 0.22 4.75
CA ILE A 88 7.64 -0.95 4.88
C ILE A 88 8.43 -0.86 6.18
N VAL A 89 9.15 0.26 6.38
CA VAL A 89 9.97 0.49 7.58
C VAL A 89 9.12 0.41 8.83
N GLY A 90 7.96 1.07 8.83
CA GLY A 90 7.00 1.02 9.93
C GLY A 90 6.48 -0.39 10.21
N GLY A 91 6.31 -1.22 9.18
CA GLY A 91 5.96 -2.63 9.32
C GLY A 91 7.06 -3.47 9.96
N VAL A 92 8.30 -3.32 9.49
CA VAL A 92 9.48 -4.00 10.04
C VAL A 92 9.67 -3.65 11.52
N THR A 93 9.61 -2.35 11.88
CA THR A 93 9.73 -1.92 13.28
C THR A 93 8.58 -2.42 14.14
N HIS A 94 7.36 -2.42 13.60
CA HIS A 94 6.17 -2.90 14.31
C HIS A 94 6.24 -4.40 14.58
N ALA A 95 6.63 -5.21 13.59
CA ALA A 95 6.82 -6.65 13.75
C ALA A 95 7.91 -6.98 14.78
N ASN A 96 9.03 -6.25 14.78
CA ASN A 96 10.10 -6.46 15.74
C ASN A 96 9.68 -6.18 17.20
N SER A 97 8.67 -5.32 17.41
CA SER A 97 8.14 -5.07 18.76
C SER A 97 7.43 -6.28 19.35
N TYR A 98 6.79 -7.12 18.51
CA TYR A 98 6.17 -8.38 18.90
C TYR A 98 7.18 -9.54 18.93
N TYR A 99 7.95 -9.68 17.85
CA TYR A 99 8.88 -10.80 17.64
C TYR A 99 10.31 -10.27 17.50
N LYS A 100 10.99 -10.13 18.63
CA LYS A 100 12.40 -9.74 18.66
C LYS A 100 13.23 -10.77 17.88
N ASN A 101 14.03 -10.30 16.92
CA ASN A 101 14.85 -11.14 16.03
C ASN A 101 14.06 -12.12 15.13
N GLY A 102 12.74 -11.95 14.96
CA GLY A 102 11.93 -12.74 14.05
C GLY A 102 12.06 -12.28 12.61
N TRP A 103 13.19 -12.55 11.95
CA TRP A 103 13.52 -11.96 10.63
C TRP A 103 12.46 -12.23 9.56
N ILE A 104 11.95 -13.47 9.52
CA ILE A 104 10.90 -13.86 8.57
C ILE A 104 9.61 -13.06 8.82
N VAL A 105 9.24 -12.86 10.08
CA VAL A 105 8.04 -12.09 10.46
C VAL A 105 8.23 -10.62 10.10
N MET A 106 9.40 -10.05 10.38
CA MET A 106 9.72 -8.66 10.02
C MET A 106 9.63 -8.43 8.51
N ILE A 107 10.19 -9.35 7.71
CA ILE A 107 10.12 -9.30 6.24
C ILE A 107 8.66 -9.42 5.78
N ALA A 108 7.91 -10.39 6.29
CA ALA A 108 6.52 -10.62 5.89
C ALA A 108 5.62 -9.41 6.19
N ILE A 109 5.75 -8.81 7.37
CA ILE A 109 4.95 -7.64 7.76
C ILE A 109 5.37 -6.38 7.00
N GLY A 110 6.67 -6.15 6.81
CA GLY A 110 7.16 -5.05 5.97
C GLY A 110 6.62 -5.17 4.54
N TRP A 111 6.65 -6.38 3.99
CA TRP A 111 6.18 -6.66 2.65
C TRP A 111 4.66 -6.49 2.54
N ALA A 112 3.90 -7.01 3.50
CA ALA A 112 2.46 -6.84 3.59
C ALA A 112 2.07 -5.35 3.66
N ARG A 113 2.79 -4.51 4.42
CA ARG A 113 2.49 -3.07 4.46
C ARG A 113 2.84 -2.34 3.16
N GLY A 114 3.87 -2.79 2.45
CA GLY A 114 4.31 -2.19 1.18
C GLY A 114 3.44 -2.55 -0.03
N ALA A 115 3.03 -3.82 -0.15
CA ALA A 115 2.34 -4.37 -1.33
C ALA A 115 1.00 -5.08 -1.03
N GLY A 116 0.60 -5.20 0.24
CA GLY A 116 -0.61 -5.93 0.63
C GLY A 116 -1.92 -5.34 0.11
N GLY A 117 -1.92 -4.07 -0.32
CA GLY A 117 -3.07 -3.45 -0.98
C GLY A 117 -3.55 -4.26 -2.18
N THR A 118 -2.63 -4.73 -3.02
CA THR A 118 -2.96 -5.52 -4.22
C THR A 118 -3.59 -6.86 -3.87
N ILE A 119 -3.09 -7.52 -2.83
CA ILE A 119 -3.61 -8.82 -2.35
C ILE A 119 -5.05 -8.64 -1.85
N ILE A 120 -5.28 -7.65 -0.98
CA ILE A 120 -6.61 -7.37 -0.42
C ILE A 120 -7.60 -6.98 -1.52
N THR A 121 -7.18 -6.19 -2.51
CA THR A 121 -8.08 -5.78 -3.61
C THR A 121 -8.38 -6.93 -4.57
N ASN A 122 -7.45 -7.85 -4.79
CA ASN A 122 -7.72 -9.05 -5.59
C ASN A 122 -8.73 -9.97 -4.88
N PHE A 123 -8.61 -10.10 -3.55
CA PHE A 123 -9.61 -10.83 -2.76
C PHE A 123 -10.99 -10.16 -2.80
N GLU A 124 -11.05 -8.84 -2.76
CA GLU A 124 -12.31 -8.10 -2.93
C GLU A 124 -12.94 -8.30 -4.31
N ARG A 125 -12.17 -8.31 -5.40
CA ARG A 125 -12.66 -8.63 -6.74
C ARG A 125 -13.23 -10.04 -6.83
N LEU A 126 -12.55 -11.01 -6.20
CA LEU A 126 -13.05 -12.38 -6.07
C LEU A 126 -14.39 -12.42 -5.34
N LEU A 127 -14.53 -11.72 -4.20
CA LEU A 127 -15.80 -11.64 -3.46
C LEU A 127 -16.93 -10.97 -4.25
N LYS A 128 -16.60 -10.04 -5.15
CA LYS A 128 -17.55 -9.41 -6.08
C LYS A 128 -17.90 -10.27 -7.29
N GLY A 129 -17.33 -11.48 -7.40
CA GLY A 129 -17.59 -12.41 -8.49
C GLY A 129 -16.82 -12.10 -9.79
N ASP A 130 -15.90 -11.14 -9.78
CA ASP A 130 -15.01 -10.85 -10.92
C ASP A 130 -13.75 -11.73 -10.81
N TRP A 131 -13.92 -13.02 -11.05
CA TRP A 131 -12.83 -14.00 -11.05
C TRP A 131 -12.28 -14.17 -12.47
N LYS A 132 -11.11 -13.57 -12.72
CA LYS A 132 -10.33 -13.77 -13.94
C LYS A 132 -8.97 -14.34 -13.58
N PRO A 133 -8.86 -15.67 -13.39
CA PRO A 133 -7.59 -16.31 -13.13
C PRO A 133 -6.83 -16.44 -14.45
N GLU A 134 -6.11 -15.41 -14.86
CA GLU A 134 -5.04 -15.61 -15.84
C GLU A 134 -3.96 -16.43 -15.14
N GLY A 135 -3.82 -17.70 -15.53
CA GLY A 135 -3.20 -18.79 -14.73
C GLY A 135 -1.75 -18.60 -14.26
N ASP A 136 -1.08 -17.52 -14.68
CA ASP A 136 0.31 -17.19 -14.34
C ASP A 136 0.47 -15.97 -13.42
N GLU A 137 -0.57 -15.14 -13.24
CA GLU A 137 -0.44 -13.83 -12.57
C GLU A 137 -0.24 -13.94 -11.05
N TRP A 138 -0.76 -15.01 -10.44
CA TRP A 138 -0.55 -15.30 -9.02
C TRP A 138 0.90 -15.68 -8.69
N LEU A 139 1.57 -16.36 -9.63
CA LEU A 139 2.96 -16.81 -9.44
C LEU A 139 3.97 -15.71 -9.84
N LYS A 140 3.62 -14.87 -10.82
CA LYS A 140 4.46 -13.77 -11.30
C LYS A 140 4.27 -12.54 -10.41
N MET A 141 5.16 -12.40 -9.43
CA MET A 141 5.17 -11.22 -8.57
C MET A 141 5.35 -9.92 -9.39
N SER A 142 4.42 -8.97 -9.22
CA SER A 142 4.49 -7.66 -9.88
C SER A 142 5.76 -6.88 -9.48
N TYR A 143 6.19 -5.95 -10.33
CA TYR A 143 7.37 -5.13 -10.05
C TYR A 143 7.30 -4.41 -8.68
N PRO A 144 6.19 -3.74 -8.31
CA PRO A 144 6.06 -3.14 -6.97
C PRO A 144 6.19 -4.17 -5.85
N ALA A 145 5.63 -5.36 -6.02
CA ALA A 145 5.73 -6.42 -5.01
C ALA A 145 7.18 -6.92 -4.84
N LYS A 146 7.93 -7.11 -5.94
CA LYS A 146 9.37 -7.44 -5.92
C LYS A 146 10.19 -6.39 -5.17
N VAL A 147 9.98 -5.12 -5.50
CA VAL A 147 10.71 -4.00 -4.89
C VAL A 147 10.38 -3.84 -3.41
N THR A 148 9.11 -4.02 -3.02
CA THR A 148 8.70 -3.99 -1.60
C THR A 148 9.26 -5.16 -0.80
N LEU A 149 9.36 -6.36 -1.39
CA LEU A 149 9.99 -7.51 -0.75
C LEU A 149 11.47 -7.24 -0.52
N LEU A 150 12.18 -6.76 -1.56
CA LEU A 150 13.58 -6.36 -1.46
C LEU A 150 13.78 -5.30 -0.36
N GLY A 151 12.96 -4.26 -0.36
CA GLY A 151 12.98 -3.23 0.69
C GLY A 151 12.79 -3.83 2.08
N SER A 152 11.84 -4.74 2.23
CA SER A 152 11.55 -5.39 3.52
C SER A 152 12.73 -6.23 4.03
N VAL A 153 13.45 -6.93 3.14
CA VAL A 153 14.68 -7.66 3.47
C VAL A 153 15.78 -6.70 3.92
N ILE A 154 16.07 -5.68 3.12
CA ILE A 154 17.17 -4.73 3.42
C ILE A 154 16.88 -3.96 4.72
N PHE A 155 15.65 -3.47 4.93
CA PHE A 155 15.27 -2.80 6.18
C PHE A 155 15.27 -3.74 7.39
N THR A 156 14.96 -5.03 7.20
CA THR A 156 15.08 -6.02 8.29
C THR A 156 16.54 -6.19 8.69
N PHE A 157 17.45 -6.36 7.73
CA PHE A 157 18.89 -6.48 8.00
C PHE A 157 19.51 -5.20 8.58
N GLN A 158 19.01 -4.03 8.18
CA GLN A 158 19.38 -2.77 8.81
C GLN A 158 18.89 -2.74 10.27
N HIS A 159 17.65 -3.14 10.52
CA HIS A 159 17.08 -3.16 11.87
C HIS A 159 17.82 -4.13 12.80
N THR A 160 18.25 -5.29 12.28
CA THR A 160 19.01 -6.31 13.04
C THR A 160 20.52 -6.06 13.09
N GLN A 161 20.99 -4.86 12.68
CA GLN A 161 22.41 -4.45 12.71
C GLN A 161 23.35 -5.31 11.84
N HIS A 162 22.83 -5.99 10.82
CA HIS A 162 23.65 -6.73 9.85
C HIS A 162 24.14 -5.82 8.71
N LEU A 163 23.50 -4.67 8.50
CA LEU A 163 23.93 -3.64 7.56
C LEU A 163 24.47 -2.43 8.31
N ALA A 164 25.74 -2.08 8.08
CA ALA A 164 26.42 -0.92 8.64
C ALA A 164 26.03 0.39 7.92
N ILE A 165 24.73 0.66 7.81
CA ILE A 165 24.18 1.89 7.25
C ILE A 165 23.14 2.48 8.20
N SER A 166 23.12 3.81 8.31
CA SER A 166 22.09 4.48 9.11
C SER A 166 20.71 4.26 8.47
N LYS A 167 19.69 4.08 9.30
CA LYS A 167 18.29 3.94 8.86
C LYS A 167 17.87 5.08 7.93
N HIS A 168 18.25 6.31 8.26
CA HIS A 168 17.92 7.50 7.48
C HIS A 168 18.55 7.48 6.08
N ASN A 169 19.83 7.13 5.97
CA ASN A 169 20.50 7.05 4.68
C ASN A 169 19.91 5.94 3.82
N LEU A 170 19.62 4.78 4.43
CA LEU A 170 18.98 3.68 3.71
C LEU A 170 17.58 4.05 3.23
N MET A 171 16.77 4.70 4.08
CA MET A 171 15.44 5.19 3.68
C MET A 171 15.52 6.15 2.50
N PHE A 172 16.49 7.07 2.52
CA PHE A 172 16.69 8.04 1.45
C PHE A 172 17.10 7.36 0.14
N LEU A 173 18.15 6.53 0.16
CA LEU A 173 18.66 5.81 -1.02
C LEU A 173 17.61 4.89 -1.62
N TYR A 174 16.93 4.10 -0.78
CA TYR A 174 15.85 3.22 -1.24
C TYR A 174 14.70 4.02 -1.85
N THR A 175 14.32 5.15 -1.25
CA THR A 175 13.24 6.00 -1.77
C THR A 175 13.60 6.60 -3.13
N ILE A 176 14.83 7.11 -3.30
CA ILE A 176 15.29 7.61 -4.60
C ILE A 176 15.25 6.50 -5.64
N PHE A 177 15.75 5.30 -5.29
CA PHE A 177 15.73 4.16 -6.19
C PHE A 177 14.32 3.84 -6.67
N ILE A 178 13.36 3.64 -5.77
CA ILE A 178 12.00 3.26 -6.15
C ILE A 178 11.23 4.37 -6.87
N VAL A 179 11.55 5.65 -6.63
CA VAL A 179 10.95 6.78 -7.35
C VAL A 179 11.52 6.89 -8.75
N ALA A 180 12.84 6.68 -8.92
CA ALA A 180 13.51 6.77 -10.22
C ALA A 180 13.17 5.60 -11.16
N THR A 181 12.82 4.43 -10.60
CA THR A 181 12.56 3.21 -11.37
C THR A 181 11.07 2.92 -11.59
N LYS A 182 10.19 3.86 -11.25
CA LYS A 182 8.74 3.75 -11.41
C LYS A 182 8.26 4.36 -12.72
#